data_AF-A0A9R1ATM2-F1
#
_entry.id   AF-A0A9R1ATM2-F1
#
_cell.length_a   1.000
_cell.length_b   1.000
_cell.length_c   1.000
_cell.angle_alpha   90.00
_cell.angle_beta   90.00
_cell.angle_gamma   90.00
#
_symmetry.space_group_name_H-M   'P 1'
#
loop_
_entity.id
_entity.type
_entity.pdbx_description
1 polymer ?
#
loop_
_entity_poly.entity_id
_entity_poly.type
_entity_poly.pdbx_seq_one_letter_code
_entity_poly.pdbx_strand_id
1 'polypeptide(L)'
;MGKLKPVSPMATPRGQKRRRDKPKRPVLDDGLPDSSAGIIAAKAARREKPPNESPQVLHQNDDDDSDDCNVSSEDEAHDMISNKSDAFDEMESSCSFQRHVTHVLANDEVNALVNQKSKFKWEMPAEEIPKSKWVGTGEKIKGPSDDLFVDVKGKLKDHWQKVLSDDLNYRSRFFSLCNSYRDIMHCNKKPFYLKGSKVDSSTMDAYLMHALSHVHRTRDVVIKNDAKLRNDANTDVMEDDSYRDQGFTRPKVLFLLPLKSIARRIVKRLIQLSPLTQKDNSMGQFKKEFGESDDELEEPNSSKPTDFNLLFAGDVEDHFLFGIKFTKKSVKLYSNFYASDIIVASPLALKLKIDGGEVTKKKGRPKENDSDFLSSIEIVVVDYADVISMQNWSHLHAVLEQLNHLPSKEHVTNVMRIRPWYLDEQARYYRQTIILSSHLTPEMNALFNGLCLNYEGKIKLATEFTGVLPKVQLEIRQVYERFDASSIGELDDARFEYFCTKVYPKIQESDEGGVLLFASSYFEYIRLSSFLKSQDASFCRIGEATSQQDISRARLWFFEGQKKILLYSERSHFFHRYRSGEDIIWSSTHCQGERISIQSL
;
A
#
# COMPACT_ATOMS: atom_id res chain seq x y z
N MET A 1 65.12 12.56 19.63
CA MET A 1 65.88 11.30 19.44
C MET A 1 65.73 10.44 20.69
N GLY A 2 65.48 9.13 20.52
CA GLY A 2 65.91 8.09 21.47
C GLY A 2 65.11 7.87 22.75
N LYS A 3 64.35 6.76 22.78
CA LYS A 3 63.62 6.14 23.91
C LYS A 3 64.51 5.88 25.15
N LEU A 4 63.88 5.75 26.33
CA LEU A 4 64.04 4.62 27.27
C LEU A 4 63.00 4.68 28.43
N LYS A 5 62.22 3.61 28.59
CA LYS A 5 61.59 3.12 29.85
C LYS A 5 62.62 2.19 30.55
N PRO A 6 62.42 1.56 31.74
CA PRO A 6 61.20 1.35 32.57
C PRO A 6 61.43 1.60 34.09
N VAL A 7 60.47 1.44 35.02
CA VAL A 7 60.14 0.21 35.81
C VAL A 7 59.08 0.60 36.88
N SER A 8 58.23 -0.35 37.27
CA SER A 8 57.28 -0.34 38.41
C SER A 8 57.44 -1.67 39.18
N PRO A 9 56.73 -2.02 40.28
CA PRO A 9 55.87 -1.28 41.23
C PRO A 9 56.19 -1.63 42.73
N MET A 10 55.46 -1.05 43.71
CA MET A 10 55.38 -1.59 45.08
C MET A 10 53.95 -1.56 45.63
N ALA A 11 53.65 -2.55 46.46
CA ALA A 11 52.34 -2.95 46.95
C ALA A 11 51.90 -2.28 48.28
N THR A 12 50.58 -2.38 48.52
CA THR A 12 49.73 -2.00 49.67
C THR A 12 50.22 -2.38 51.08
N PRO A 13 49.59 -1.90 52.20
CA PRO A 13 48.53 -2.73 52.83
C PRO A 13 47.47 -2.04 53.75
N ARG A 14 46.37 -2.80 54.01
CA ARG A 14 45.46 -2.85 55.20
C ARG A 14 44.49 -1.66 55.43
N GLY A 15 43.20 -1.84 55.73
CA GLY A 15 42.32 -3.01 55.93
C GLY A 15 41.18 -2.67 56.92
N GLN A 16 39.98 -3.23 56.76
CA GLN A 16 39.13 -3.72 57.88
C GLN A 16 37.89 -4.50 57.38
N LYS A 17 37.72 -5.66 58.01
CA LYS A 17 36.59 -6.63 58.05
C LYS A 17 35.36 -5.97 58.73
N ARG A 18 34.08 -6.41 58.70
CA ARG A 18 33.32 -7.60 58.27
C ARG A 18 31.84 -7.24 58.57
N ARG A 19 30.86 -7.71 57.78
CA ARG A 19 29.75 -8.61 58.20
C ARG A 19 28.78 -8.89 57.05
N ARG A 20 28.38 -10.15 56.95
CA ARG A 20 27.45 -10.75 55.97
C ARG A 20 26.02 -10.61 56.50
N ASP A 21 25.07 -10.41 55.60
CA ASP A 21 23.72 -10.98 55.68
C ASP A 21 23.23 -11.41 54.28
N LYS A 22 22.54 -12.54 54.22
CA LYS A 22 22.01 -13.20 53.00
C LYS A 22 20.67 -12.58 52.57
N PRO A 23 20.26 -12.70 51.28
CA PRO A 23 19.20 -11.89 50.68
C PRO A 23 17.80 -12.45 50.91
N LYS A 24 16.82 -11.54 51.08
CA LYS A 24 15.38 -11.82 50.94
C LYS A 24 14.99 -11.73 49.45
N ARG A 25 14.23 -12.73 48.97
CA ARG A 25 13.54 -12.71 47.68
C ARG A 25 12.42 -11.65 47.70
N PRO A 26 12.18 -10.89 46.62
CA PRO A 26 10.88 -10.31 46.36
C PRO A 26 10.05 -11.20 45.43
N VAL A 27 8.75 -11.16 45.70
CA VAL A 27 7.63 -11.84 45.07
C VAL A 27 7.42 -11.30 43.66
N LEU A 28 7.12 -12.19 42.71
CA LEU A 28 6.67 -11.86 41.35
C LEU A 28 5.23 -11.35 41.43
N ASP A 29 5.02 -10.10 41.03
CA ASP A 29 3.71 -9.51 40.76
C ASP A 29 3.65 -9.27 39.25
N ASP A 30 3.12 -10.26 38.51
CA ASP A 30 2.86 -10.14 37.07
C ASP A 30 1.36 -9.85 36.89
N GLY A 31 1.03 -8.56 36.95
CA GLY A 31 -0.28 -8.03 36.60
C GLY A 31 -0.14 -6.66 35.97
N LEU A 32 -0.20 -6.58 34.64
CA LEU A 32 -0.48 -5.34 33.91
C LEU A 32 -1.43 -5.64 32.74
N PRO A 33 -2.27 -4.66 32.37
CA PRO A 33 -3.63 -4.89 31.90
C PRO A 33 -3.75 -4.92 30.38
N ASP A 34 -4.85 -5.51 29.92
CA ASP A 34 -5.40 -5.32 28.59
C ASP A 34 -5.59 -3.83 28.31
N SER A 35 -4.78 -3.26 27.40
CA SER A 35 -5.14 -2.06 26.67
C SER A 35 -4.77 -2.20 25.21
N SER A 36 -5.81 -2.28 24.38
CA SER A 36 -5.81 -2.04 22.95
C SER A 36 -5.12 -0.72 22.57
N ALA A 37 -4.51 -0.73 21.38
CA ALA A 37 -3.76 0.35 20.70
C ALA A 37 -2.27 0.42 21.05
N GLY A 38 -1.43 0.12 20.06
CA GLY A 38 0.02 0.13 20.18
C GLY A 38 0.70 0.25 18.81
N ILE A 39 0.91 1.49 18.39
CA ILE A 39 1.85 1.94 17.36
C ILE A 39 3.22 1.28 17.59
N ILE A 40 3.79 0.60 16.59
CA ILE A 40 5.23 0.30 16.57
C ILE A 40 5.76 0.47 15.14
N ALA A 41 6.43 1.60 14.93
CA ALA A 41 7.43 1.77 13.91
C ALA A 41 8.57 0.75 14.14
N ALA A 42 8.91 -0.02 13.11
CA ALA A 42 10.03 -0.95 13.13
C ALA A 42 11.34 -0.19 13.39
N LYS A 43 11.85 -0.30 14.62
CA LYS A 43 13.11 0.31 15.05
C LYS A 43 14.28 -0.54 14.53
N ALA A 44 14.68 -0.32 13.28
CA ALA A 44 15.94 -0.79 12.76
C ALA A 44 17.12 -0.07 13.46
N ALA A 45 18.18 -0.85 13.73
CA ALA A 45 19.44 -0.53 14.40
C ALA A 45 19.77 0.95 14.71
N ARG A 46 19.78 1.33 16.01
CA ARG A 46 20.48 2.52 16.51
C ARG A 46 21.96 2.22 16.73
N ARG A 47 22.86 2.89 16.00
CA ARG A 47 24.19 3.28 16.52
C ARG A 47 24.04 4.67 17.14
N GLU A 48 24.48 4.81 18.39
CA GLU A 48 24.33 6.03 19.18
C GLU A 48 25.12 7.21 18.58
N LYS A 49 24.43 8.33 18.34
CA LYS A 49 24.99 9.69 18.36
C LYS A 49 24.19 10.51 19.38
N PRO A 50 24.83 11.47 20.08
CA PRO A 50 24.28 12.12 21.26
C PRO A 50 23.07 13.02 20.92
N PRO A 51 22.23 13.34 21.92
CA PRO A 51 20.90 13.89 21.68
C PRO A 51 20.99 15.39 21.43
N ASN A 52 20.50 15.82 20.28
CA ASN A 52 19.88 17.13 20.17
C ASN A 52 18.76 17.07 19.12
N GLU A 53 17.63 17.66 19.50
CA GLU A 53 16.43 17.93 18.71
C GLU A 53 15.46 16.74 18.49
N SER A 54 14.37 16.81 19.25
CA SER A 54 13.09 16.13 19.04
C SER A 54 12.57 16.34 17.61
N PRO A 55 11.98 15.32 16.95
CA PRO A 55 11.36 15.50 15.64
C PRO A 55 10.12 16.39 15.81
N GLN A 56 10.19 17.59 15.23
CA GLN A 56 9.04 18.46 15.10
C GLN A 56 8.06 17.81 14.12
N VAL A 57 6.94 17.32 14.64
CA VAL A 57 5.70 17.23 13.87
C VAL A 57 5.39 18.66 13.45
N LEU A 58 5.73 19.02 12.22
CA LEU A 58 5.34 20.30 11.65
C LEU A 58 3.82 20.32 11.62
N HIS A 59 3.27 21.11 12.54
CA HIS A 59 1.95 21.70 12.37
C HIS A 59 1.93 22.32 10.96
N GLN A 60 1.16 21.72 10.05
CA GLN A 60 0.57 22.51 8.98
C GLN A 60 -0.27 23.55 9.71
N ASN A 61 0.20 24.79 9.72
CA ASN A 61 -0.60 25.90 10.18
C ASN A 61 -1.79 25.97 9.21
N ASP A 62 -2.99 25.73 9.74
CA ASP A 62 -4.25 25.89 9.01
C ASP A 62 -4.65 27.39 8.90
N ASP A 63 -3.73 28.31 9.21
CA ASP A 63 -3.94 29.76 9.26
C ASP A 63 -2.82 30.49 8.50
N ASP A 64 -2.91 30.55 7.17
CA ASP A 64 -2.55 31.70 6.29
C ASP A 64 -2.57 31.27 4.81
N ASP A 65 -3.76 30.95 4.28
CA ASP A 65 -4.03 31.02 2.83
C ASP A 65 -5.43 31.62 2.65
N SER A 66 -5.59 32.86 3.12
CA SER A 66 -6.73 33.71 2.74
C SER A 66 -6.52 34.44 1.41
N ASP A 67 -5.49 34.06 0.64
CA ASP A 67 -5.05 34.74 -0.58
C ASP A 67 -4.82 33.80 -1.77
N ASP A 68 -5.71 32.81 -2.00
CA ASP A 68 -5.70 32.05 -3.26
C ASP A 68 -7.11 31.76 -3.81
N CYS A 69 -8.09 32.60 -3.46
CA CYS A 69 -9.37 32.70 -4.16
C CYS A 69 -9.41 33.84 -5.19
N ASN A 70 -8.33 34.62 -5.29
CA ASN A 70 -8.18 35.62 -6.35
C ASN A 70 -7.25 35.04 -7.40
N VAL A 71 -7.83 34.57 -8.50
CA VAL A 71 -7.08 34.35 -9.74
C VAL A 71 -6.45 35.69 -10.09
N SER A 72 -5.18 35.89 -9.71
CA SER A 72 -4.42 37.06 -10.11
C SER A 72 -4.41 37.09 -11.64
N SER A 73 -5.01 38.16 -12.13
CA SER A 73 -5.46 38.45 -13.49
C SER A 73 -4.35 38.68 -14.52
N GLU A 74 -3.15 38.17 -14.29
CA GLU A 74 -1.98 38.49 -15.13
C GLU A 74 -1.38 37.28 -15.87
N ASP A 75 -1.76 36.04 -15.52
CA ASP A 75 -1.22 34.81 -16.13
C ASP A 75 -2.13 34.17 -17.21
N GLU A 76 -3.23 34.85 -17.59
CA GLU A 76 -4.23 34.34 -18.55
C GLU A 76 -4.20 35.00 -19.95
N ALA A 77 -3.33 35.98 -20.20
CA ALA A 77 -3.40 36.80 -21.42
C ALA A 77 -2.69 36.23 -22.67
N HIS A 78 -2.07 35.04 -22.63
CA HIS A 78 -1.23 34.54 -23.75
C HIS A 78 -1.56 33.14 -24.23
N ASP A 79 -2.84 32.83 -24.42
CA ASP A 79 -3.26 31.75 -25.33
C ASP A 79 -4.34 32.26 -26.28
N MET A 80 -3.95 33.20 -27.14
CA MET A 80 -4.66 33.46 -28.38
C MET A 80 -3.78 32.98 -29.54
N ILE A 81 -4.43 32.23 -30.44
CA ILE A 81 -3.99 31.75 -31.76
C ILE A 81 -3.43 30.31 -31.77
N SER A 82 -4.34 29.33 -31.91
CA SER A 82 -4.51 28.66 -33.22
C SER A 82 -5.90 28.03 -33.32
N ASN A 83 -6.79 28.67 -34.07
CA ASN A 83 -8.06 28.11 -34.51
C ASN A 83 -7.78 27.01 -35.55
N LYS A 84 -7.87 25.75 -35.10
CA LYS A 84 -8.21 24.58 -35.93
C LYS A 84 -9.28 23.79 -35.17
N SER A 85 -10.43 24.44 -34.99
CA SER A 85 -11.66 23.85 -34.47
C SER A 85 -12.36 23.08 -35.58
N ASP A 86 -12.84 21.87 -35.24
CA ASP A 86 -13.88 21.04 -35.88
C ASP A 86 -13.42 19.58 -35.96
N ALA A 87 -12.21 19.28 -36.46
CA ALA A 87 -11.71 17.89 -36.52
C ALA A 87 -11.13 17.35 -35.19
N PHE A 88 -10.75 18.24 -34.26
CA PHE A 88 -10.20 17.86 -32.95
C PHE A 88 -11.29 17.58 -31.89
N ASP A 89 -12.48 18.20 -32.01
CA ASP A 89 -13.57 18.04 -31.05
C ASP A 89 -14.31 16.69 -31.23
N GLU A 90 -14.44 16.17 -32.46
CA GLU A 90 -15.04 14.83 -32.69
C GLU A 90 -14.23 13.69 -32.04
N MET A 91 -12.90 13.79 -32.06
CA MET A 91 -12.01 12.81 -31.41
C MET A 91 -12.02 12.92 -29.88
N GLU A 92 -12.36 14.07 -29.32
CA GLU A 92 -12.49 14.27 -27.86
C GLU A 92 -13.83 13.70 -27.33
N SER A 93 -14.90 13.77 -28.14
CA SER A 93 -16.23 13.21 -27.80
C SER A 93 -16.29 11.68 -27.77
N SER A 94 -15.36 11.00 -28.45
CA SER A 94 -15.31 9.53 -28.58
C SER A 94 -14.28 8.85 -27.68
N CYS A 95 -13.50 9.62 -26.92
CA CYS A 95 -12.41 9.09 -26.12
C CYS A 95 -12.91 8.39 -24.83
N SER A 96 -12.14 7.40 -24.36
CA SER A 96 -12.41 6.62 -23.15
C SER A 96 -12.77 7.47 -21.92
N PHE A 97 -12.06 8.57 -21.70
CA PHE A 97 -12.27 9.49 -20.59
C PHE A 97 -13.63 10.16 -20.68
N GLN A 98 -13.98 10.74 -21.83
CA GLN A 98 -15.24 11.45 -21.99
C GLN A 98 -16.41 10.49 -21.82
N ARG A 99 -16.36 9.34 -22.50
CA ARG A 99 -17.35 8.26 -22.34
C ARG A 99 -17.50 7.85 -20.88
N HIS A 100 -16.39 7.80 -20.14
CA HIS A 100 -16.41 7.40 -18.74
C HIS A 100 -17.10 8.44 -17.83
N VAL A 101 -16.76 9.72 -17.98
CA VAL A 101 -17.24 10.78 -17.08
C VAL A 101 -18.64 11.32 -17.43
N THR A 102 -19.10 11.13 -18.67
CA THR A 102 -20.44 11.57 -19.12
C THR A 102 -21.49 10.46 -19.10
N HIS A 103 -21.12 9.21 -18.81
CA HIS A 103 -22.11 8.14 -18.66
C HIS A 103 -23.06 8.47 -17.51
N VAL A 104 -24.36 8.37 -17.74
CA VAL A 104 -25.39 8.60 -16.72
C VAL A 104 -25.95 7.25 -16.31
N LEU A 105 -25.75 6.87 -15.05
CA LEU A 105 -26.26 5.60 -14.52
C LEU A 105 -27.77 5.67 -14.32
N ALA A 106 -28.48 4.68 -14.86
CA ALA A 106 -29.88 4.48 -14.54
C ALA A 106 -30.03 3.81 -13.16
N ASN A 107 -31.14 4.06 -12.46
CA ASN A 107 -31.42 3.45 -11.15
C ASN A 107 -31.35 1.91 -11.19
N ASP A 108 -31.77 1.30 -12.30
CA ASP A 108 -31.70 -0.15 -12.50
C ASP A 108 -30.25 -0.65 -12.59
N GLU A 109 -29.34 0.13 -13.19
CA GLU A 109 -27.91 -0.19 -13.26
C GLU A 109 -27.27 -0.11 -11.87
N VAL A 110 -27.61 0.93 -11.09
CA VAL A 110 -27.14 1.08 -9.70
C VAL A 110 -27.62 -0.09 -8.85
N ASN A 111 -28.90 -0.46 -8.94
CA ASN A 111 -29.46 -1.61 -8.23
C ASN A 111 -28.77 -2.92 -8.67
N ALA A 112 -28.42 -3.06 -9.94
CA ALA A 112 -27.67 -4.22 -10.44
C ALA A 112 -26.24 -4.26 -9.90
N LEU A 113 -25.57 -3.12 -9.75
CA LEU A 113 -24.22 -3.01 -9.17
C LEU A 113 -24.20 -3.36 -7.68
N VAL A 114 -25.18 -2.89 -6.91
CA VAL A 114 -25.33 -3.19 -5.47
C VAL A 114 -25.59 -4.67 -5.23
N ASN A 115 -26.45 -5.29 -6.06
CA ASN A 115 -26.85 -6.69 -5.90
C ASN A 115 -25.92 -7.68 -6.61
N GLN A 116 -24.89 -7.21 -7.34
CA GLN A 116 -24.09 -8.06 -8.21
C GLN A 116 -23.17 -8.98 -7.40
N LYS A 117 -23.44 -10.30 -7.48
CA LYS A 117 -22.38 -11.31 -7.44
C LYS A 117 -21.71 -11.31 -8.81
N SER A 118 -20.73 -10.45 -9.03
CA SER A 118 -20.05 -10.25 -10.33
C SER A 118 -19.58 -11.59 -10.91
N LYS A 119 -20.30 -12.12 -11.91
CA LYS A 119 -19.86 -13.30 -12.67
C LYS A 119 -18.94 -12.81 -13.79
N PHE A 120 -17.69 -13.27 -13.79
CA PHE A 120 -16.74 -13.02 -14.87
C PHE A 120 -17.25 -13.71 -16.14
N LYS A 121 -17.54 -12.93 -17.19
CA LYS A 121 -18.24 -13.38 -18.40
C LYS A 121 -17.29 -13.80 -19.53
N TRP A 122 -16.14 -13.16 -19.61
CA TRP A 122 -15.21 -13.37 -20.71
C TRP A 122 -13.79 -13.62 -20.20
N GLU A 123 -13.01 -14.32 -21.04
CA GLU A 123 -11.60 -14.60 -20.80
C GLU A 123 -10.77 -14.14 -22.01
N MET A 124 -9.56 -13.67 -21.74
CA MET A 124 -8.57 -13.24 -22.73
C MET A 124 -7.18 -13.72 -22.28
N PRO A 125 -6.35 -14.27 -23.17
CA PRO A 125 -4.99 -14.67 -22.80
C PRO A 125 -4.18 -13.46 -22.32
N ALA A 126 -3.43 -13.62 -21.23
CA ALA A 126 -2.40 -12.67 -20.86
C ALA A 126 -1.10 -13.10 -21.54
N GLU A 127 -0.93 -12.72 -22.82
CA GLU A 127 0.15 -13.20 -23.71
C GLU A 127 1.56 -13.09 -23.10
N GLU A 128 1.74 -12.16 -22.17
CA GLU A 128 3.03 -11.84 -21.57
C GLU A 128 3.30 -12.53 -20.24
N ILE A 129 2.24 -13.07 -19.63
CA ILE A 129 2.32 -13.74 -18.34
C ILE A 129 1.98 -15.21 -18.59
N PRO A 130 2.98 -16.10 -18.56
CA PRO A 130 2.76 -17.52 -18.83
C PRO A 130 1.63 -18.10 -17.98
N LYS A 131 0.80 -18.94 -18.60
CA LYS A 131 -0.34 -19.63 -17.95
C LYS A 131 -1.30 -18.69 -17.22
N SER A 132 -1.45 -17.47 -17.74
CA SER A 132 -2.35 -16.49 -17.17
C SER A 132 -3.38 -16.01 -18.19
N LYS A 133 -4.56 -15.68 -17.69
CA LYS A 133 -5.67 -15.14 -18.46
C LYS A 133 -6.30 -13.99 -17.71
N TRP A 134 -6.65 -12.94 -18.43
CA TRP A 134 -7.52 -11.87 -17.94
C TRP A 134 -8.96 -12.36 -17.99
N VAL A 135 -9.65 -12.30 -16.86
CA VAL A 135 -11.08 -12.58 -16.76
C VAL A 135 -11.80 -11.30 -16.39
N GLY A 136 -12.93 -11.01 -17.02
CA GLY A 136 -13.62 -9.74 -16.78
C GLY A 136 -15.13 -9.82 -16.86
N THR A 137 -15.77 -8.77 -16.36
CA THR A 137 -17.22 -8.55 -16.47
C THR A 137 -17.52 -7.60 -17.64
N GLY A 138 -18.82 -7.42 -17.93
CA GLY A 138 -19.26 -6.54 -19.01
C GLY A 138 -18.86 -7.02 -20.40
N GLU A 139 -18.70 -6.08 -21.33
CA GLU A 139 -18.27 -6.36 -22.69
C GLU A 139 -16.81 -6.77 -22.75
N LYS A 140 -16.45 -7.68 -23.67
CA LYS A 140 -15.06 -8.07 -23.86
C LYS A 140 -14.27 -6.90 -24.44
N ILE A 141 -13.12 -6.59 -23.84
CA ILE A 141 -12.21 -5.57 -24.37
C ILE A 141 -11.77 -5.99 -25.77
N LYS A 142 -11.93 -5.09 -26.75
CA LYS A 142 -11.46 -5.33 -28.12
C LYS A 142 -9.95 -5.58 -28.07
N GLY A 143 -9.48 -6.53 -28.88
CA GLY A 143 -8.06 -6.91 -28.93
C GLY A 143 -7.14 -5.71 -29.22
N PRO A 144 -5.81 -5.89 -29.09
CA PRO A 144 -4.86 -4.79 -29.22
C PRO A 144 -5.10 -4.02 -30.52
N SER A 145 -5.41 -2.73 -30.40
CA SER A 145 -5.39 -1.81 -31.53
C SER A 145 -3.96 -1.56 -31.97
N ASP A 146 -3.75 -1.29 -33.25
CA ASP A 146 -2.43 -0.90 -33.77
C ASP A 146 -1.89 0.40 -33.11
N ASP A 147 -2.77 1.22 -32.52
CA ASP A 147 -2.35 2.36 -31.72
C ASP A 147 -2.03 1.96 -30.27
N LEU A 148 -0.75 2.07 -29.90
CA LEU A 148 -0.20 1.71 -28.59
C LEU A 148 -0.67 2.63 -27.45
N PHE A 149 -1.16 3.83 -27.79
CA PHE A 149 -1.61 4.85 -26.85
C PHE A 149 -2.91 5.49 -27.35
N VAL A 150 -3.97 4.67 -27.42
CA VAL A 150 -5.33 5.14 -27.73
C VAL A 150 -5.75 6.20 -26.73
N ASP A 151 -6.35 7.28 -27.20
CA ASP A 151 -6.87 8.36 -26.36
C ASP A 151 -5.82 9.06 -25.49
N VAL A 152 -4.56 9.14 -25.94
CA VAL A 152 -3.52 9.93 -25.27
C VAL A 152 -3.25 11.22 -26.05
N LYS A 153 -3.19 12.36 -25.35
CA LYS A 153 -2.88 13.66 -25.98
C LYS A 153 -1.48 13.68 -26.60
N GLY A 154 -1.34 14.36 -27.74
CA GLY A 154 -0.09 14.38 -28.54
C GLY A 154 1.17 14.73 -27.73
N LYS A 155 1.14 15.78 -26.90
CA LYS A 155 2.30 16.17 -26.06
C LYS A 155 2.75 15.07 -25.10
N LEU A 156 1.81 14.35 -24.49
CA LEU A 156 2.10 13.22 -23.60
C LEU A 156 2.61 12.02 -24.39
N LYS A 157 1.95 11.71 -25.51
CA LYS A 157 2.34 10.62 -26.41
C LYS A 157 3.77 10.81 -26.93
N ASP A 158 4.11 12.02 -27.39
CA ASP A 158 5.44 12.37 -27.89
C ASP A 158 6.51 12.30 -26.79
N HIS A 159 6.18 12.73 -25.56
CA HIS A 159 7.10 12.65 -24.42
C HIS A 159 7.33 11.19 -24.01
N TRP A 160 6.26 10.40 -23.88
CA TRP A 160 6.36 8.99 -23.52
C TRP A 160 7.12 8.19 -24.56
N GLN A 161 6.90 8.42 -25.86
CA GLN A 161 7.68 7.79 -26.92
C GLN A 161 9.19 8.09 -26.81
N LYS A 162 9.57 9.29 -26.35
CA LYS A 162 10.99 9.67 -26.13
C LYS A 162 11.58 9.08 -24.85
N VAL A 163 10.79 8.96 -23.79
CA VAL A 163 11.24 8.48 -22.46
C VAL A 163 11.26 6.95 -22.38
N LEU A 164 10.37 6.28 -23.11
CA LEU A 164 10.06 4.85 -22.98
C LEU A 164 10.69 3.99 -24.09
N SER A 165 11.83 4.40 -24.64
CA SER A 165 12.50 3.86 -25.85
C SER A 165 12.70 2.33 -25.95
N ASP A 166 12.47 1.57 -24.86
CA ASP A 166 12.53 0.11 -24.79
C ASP A 166 11.14 -0.53 -24.57
N ASP A 167 10.91 -1.76 -25.06
CA ASP A 167 9.76 -2.67 -24.80
C ASP A 167 8.38 -2.01 -24.51
N LEU A 168 7.82 -1.36 -25.53
CA LEU A 168 6.55 -0.63 -25.47
C LEU A 168 5.31 -1.53 -25.37
N ASN A 169 5.42 -2.82 -25.72
CA ASN A 169 4.28 -3.71 -25.88
C ASN A 169 3.61 -4.06 -24.54
N TYR A 170 4.37 -4.37 -23.50
CA TYR A 170 3.77 -4.67 -22.18
C TYR A 170 3.07 -3.47 -21.57
N ARG A 171 3.75 -2.32 -21.63
CA ARG A 171 3.27 -1.07 -21.05
C ARG A 171 1.98 -0.63 -21.72
N SER A 172 1.93 -0.68 -23.04
CA SER A 172 0.72 -0.33 -23.81
C SER A 172 -0.45 -1.27 -23.51
N ARG A 173 -0.22 -2.58 -23.42
CA ARG A 173 -1.29 -3.53 -23.07
C ARG A 173 -1.90 -3.27 -21.70
N PHE A 174 -1.07 -3.11 -20.65
CA PHE A 174 -1.60 -2.81 -19.32
C PHE A 174 -2.21 -1.40 -19.25
N PHE A 175 -1.63 -0.43 -19.97
CA PHE A 175 -2.20 0.92 -20.09
C PHE A 175 -3.60 0.88 -20.72
N SER A 176 -3.83 0.07 -21.75
CA SER A 176 -5.16 -0.12 -22.35
C SER A 176 -6.17 -0.71 -21.37
N LEU A 177 -5.75 -1.60 -20.47
CA LEU A 177 -6.61 -2.07 -19.39
C LEU A 177 -6.95 -0.92 -18.43
N CYS A 178 -5.98 -0.11 -18.02
CA CYS A 178 -6.22 1.06 -17.17
C CYS A 178 -7.16 2.06 -17.85
N ASN A 179 -6.96 2.33 -19.14
CA ASN A 179 -7.75 3.26 -19.94
C ASN A 179 -9.20 2.81 -20.17
N SER A 180 -9.54 1.55 -19.85
CA SER A 180 -10.92 1.07 -19.85
C SER A 180 -11.74 1.52 -18.64
N TYR A 181 -11.11 2.14 -17.65
CA TYR A 181 -11.71 2.58 -16.36
C TYR A 181 -12.34 1.47 -15.51
N ARG A 182 -12.20 0.20 -15.89
CA ARG A 182 -12.63 -0.95 -15.08
C ARG A 182 -11.76 -1.11 -13.84
N ASP A 183 -12.35 -1.63 -12.78
CA ASP A 183 -11.58 -2.08 -11.62
C ASP A 183 -10.64 -3.21 -12.02
N ILE A 184 -9.37 -3.14 -11.63
CA ILE A 184 -8.33 -4.09 -12.04
C ILE A 184 -7.73 -4.76 -10.81
N MET A 185 -7.66 -6.10 -10.83
CA MET A 185 -6.89 -6.88 -9.86
C MET A 185 -5.79 -7.68 -10.56
N HIS A 186 -4.55 -7.24 -10.40
CA HIS A 186 -3.36 -7.88 -10.97
C HIS A 186 -2.53 -8.54 -9.85
N CYS A 187 -2.88 -9.78 -9.50
CA CYS A 187 -2.21 -10.58 -8.46
C CYS A 187 -1.14 -11.54 -9.01
N ASN A 188 -0.27 -11.02 -9.87
CA ASN A 188 0.93 -11.71 -10.37
C ASN A 188 1.96 -10.67 -10.86
N LYS A 189 1.92 -9.47 -10.28
CA LYS A 189 2.90 -8.43 -10.58
C LYS A 189 4.28 -8.98 -10.19
N LYS A 190 5.29 -8.72 -11.01
CA LYS A 190 6.67 -9.10 -10.70
C LYS A 190 7.38 -7.87 -10.11
N PRO A 191 7.35 -7.68 -8.78
CA PRO A 191 7.98 -6.54 -8.16
C PRO A 191 9.49 -6.57 -8.37
N PHE A 192 10.13 -5.40 -8.26
CA PHE A 192 11.56 -5.25 -8.55
C PHE A 192 12.45 -6.17 -7.70
N TYR A 193 12.03 -6.50 -6.47
CA TYR A 193 12.77 -7.36 -5.56
C TYR A 193 12.71 -8.85 -5.92
N LEU A 194 11.81 -9.31 -6.81
CA LEU A 194 11.68 -10.72 -7.19
C LEU A 194 12.24 -11.06 -8.58
N LYS A 195 12.11 -10.16 -9.56
CA LYS A 195 12.48 -10.47 -10.96
C LYS A 195 13.22 -9.34 -11.68
N GLY A 196 13.78 -8.40 -10.91
CA GLY A 196 14.54 -7.25 -11.43
C GLY A 196 13.67 -6.07 -11.88
N SER A 197 14.31 -4.91 -12.06
CA SER A 197 13.63 -3.60 -12.21
C SER A 197 12.76 -3.45 -13.47
N LYS A 198 13.10 -4.14 -14.57
CA LYS A 198 12.47 -3.89 -15.89
C LYS A 198 10.98 -4.25 -15.98
N VAL A 199 10.58 -5.39 -15.41
CA VAL A 199 9.18 -5.85 -15.47
C VAL A 199 8.29 -5.03 -14.53
N ASP A 200 8.76 -4.74 -13.32
CA ASP A 200 8.09 -3.86 -12.36
C ASP A 200 7.86 -2.46 -12.93
N SER A 201 8.89 -1.89 -13.58
CA SER A 201 8.80 -0.58 -14.23
C SER A 201 7.71 -0.53 -15.28
N SER A 202 7.41 -1.62 -15.97
CA SER A 202 6.47 -1.59 -17.08
C SER A 202 5.00 -1.50 -16.63
N THR A 203 4.62 -2.29 -15.62
CA THR A 203 3.29 -2.15 -14.98
C THR A 203 3.18 -0.79 -14.27
N MET A 204 4.27 -0.36 -13.61
CA MET A 204 4.36 0.95 -12.96
C MET A 204 4.11 2.09 -13.93
N ASP A 205 4.80 2.09 -15.06
CA ASP A 205 4.66 3.11 -16.10
C ASP A 205 3.22 3.18 -16.61
N ALA A 206 2.59 2.04 -16.84
CA ALA A 206 1.25 1.97 -17.40
C ALA A 206 0.19 2.64 -16.49
N TYR A 207 0.16 2.34 -15.18
CA TYR A 207 -0.81 3.00 -14.30
C TYR A 207 -0.44 4.47 -14.02
N LEU A 208 0.85 4.84 -14.03
CA LEU A 208 1.28 6.23 -13.86
C LEU A 208 0.92 7.08 -15.07
N MET A 209 1.12 6.55 -16.28
CA MET A 209 0.69 7.18 -17.53
C MET A 209 -0.83 7.38 -17.54
N HIS A 210 -1.60 6.39 -17.08
CA HIS A 210 -3.05 6.50 -16.96
C HIS A 210 -3.46 7.61 -15.97
N ALA A 211 -2.89 7.62 -14.77
CA ALA A 211 -3.14 8.65 -13.77
C ALA A 211 -2.80 10.07 -14.30
N LEU A 212 -1.65 10.22 -14.98
CA LEU A 212 -1.26 11.49 -15.61
C LEU A 212 -2.24 11.90 -16.71
N SER A 213 -2.60 10.98 -17.61
CA SER A 213 -3.56 11.24 -18.68
C SER A 213 -4.90 11.73 -18.12
N HIS A 214 -5.41 11.05 -17.10
CA HIS A 214 -6.66 11.40 -16.43
C HIS A 214 -6.59 12.78 -15.77
N VAL A 215 -5.55 13.07 -14.97
CA VAL A 215 -5.37 14.39 -14.33
C VAL A 215 -5.29 15.52 -15.36
N HIS A 216 -4.50 15.33 -16.43
CA HIS A 216 -4.38 16.33 -17.49
C HIS A 216 -5.71 16.56 -18.21
N ARG A 217 -6.47 15.50 -18.49
CA ARG A 217 -7.79 15.61 -19.14
C ARG A 217 -8.80 16.35 -18.29
N THR A 218 -8.93 15.98 -17.01
CA THR A 218 -9.84 16.67 -16.09
C THR A 218 -9.49 18.15 -15.97
N ARG A 219 -8.21 18.48 -15.86
CA ARG A 219 -7.74 19.88 -15.84
C ARG A 219 -8.08 20.63 -17.12
N ASP A 220 -7.85 20.02 -18.28
CA ASP A 220 -8.06 20.69 -19.57
C ASP A 220 -9.55 20.98 -19.81
N VAL A 221 -10.46 20.09 -19.39
CA VAL A 221 -11.91 20.36 -19.43
C VAL A 221 -12.25 21.56 -18.56
N VAL A 222 -11.76 21.60 -17.31
CA VAL A 222 -11.99 22.73 -16.40
C VAL A 222 -11.48 24.05 -16.99
N ILE A 223 -10.26 24.07 -17.53
CA ILE A 223 -9.69 25.29 -18.14
C ILE A 223 -10.50 25.74 -19.37
N LYS A 224 -10.95 24.81 -20.21
CA LYS A 224 -11.78 25.12 -21.39
C LYS A 224 -13.11 25.75 -20.95
N ASN A 225 -13.76 25.18 -19.95
CA ASN A 225 -15.02 25.69 -19.44
C ASN A 225 -14.86 27.02 -18.70
N ASP A 226 -13.78 27.22 -17.93
CA ASP A 226 -13.44 28.50 -17.31
C ASP A 226 -13.27 29.59 -18.38
N ALA A 227 -12.56 29.29 -19.47
CA ALA A 227 -12.40 30.22 -20.59
C ALA A 227 -13.71 30.56 -21.29
N LYS A 228 -14.61 29.58 -21.47
CA LYS A 228 -15.96 29.80 -22.01
C LYS A 228 -16.79 30.71 -21.10
N LEU A 229 -16.80 30.45 -19.80
CA LEU A 229 -17.56 31.24 -18.82
C LEU A 229 -17.07 32.68 -18.71
N ARG A 230 -15.76 32.92 -18.85
CA ARG A 230 -15.21 34.28 -18.91
C ARG A 230 -15.63 35.04 -20.17
N ASN A 231 -15.78 34.34 -21.29
CA ASN A 231 -16.13 34.95 -22.58
C ASN A 231 -17.64 35.17 -22.74
N ASP A 232 -18.48 34.40 -22.03
CA ASP A 232 -19.93 34.40 -22.20
C ASP A 232 -20.64 34.52 -20.84
N ALA A 233 -20.67 35.75 -20.31
CA ALA A 233 -21.16 36.05 -18.96
C ALA A 233 -22.68 35.89 -18.76
N ASN A 234 -23.43 35.69 -19.85
CA ASN A 234 -24.89 35.50 -19.83
C ASN A 234 -25.32 34.01 -19.93
N THR A 235 -24.37 33.08 -20.00
CA THR A 235 -24.68 31.65 -20.14
C THR A 235 -25.17 31.09 -18.80
N ASP A 236 -26.40 30.56 -18.78
CA ASP A 236 -26.94 29.90 -17.59
C ASP A 236 -26.29 28.53 -17.40
N VAL A 237 -25.35 28.46 -16.45
CA VAL A 237 -24.62 27.25 -16.06
C VAL A 237 -25.57 26.14 -15.56
N MET A 238 -26.80 26.48 -15.18
CA MET A 238 -27.77 25.52 -14.67
C MET A 238 -28.47 24.70 -15.76
N GLU A 239 -28.59 25.23 -16.98
CA GLU A 239 -29.31 24.58 -18.08
C GLU A 239 -28.39 23.74 -18.98
N ASP A 240 -27.09 24.01 -18.99
CA ASP A 240 -26.12 23.26 -19.81
C ASP A 240 -25.20 22.36 -18.96
N ASP A 241 -25.47 21.05 -19.03
CA ASP A 241 -24.66 20.00 -18.40
C ASP A 241 -23.19 20.00 -18.86
N SER A 242 -22.85 20.68 -19.97
CA SER A 242 -21.48 20.77 -20.48
C SER A 242 -20.50 21.49 -19.53
N TYR A 243 -21.03 22.34 -18.62
CA TYR A 243 -20.24 23.05 -17.61
C TYR A 243 -20.09 22.29 -16.28
N ARG A 244 -20.71 21.11 -16.14
CA ARG A 244 -20.59 20.25 -14.96
C ARG A 244 -19.34 19.38 -15.06
N ASP A 245 -18.20 19.96 -14.75
CA ASP A 245 -16.88 19.37 -14.94
C ASP A 245 -16.10 19.08 -13.66
N GLN A 246 -16.59 19.56 -12.50
CA GLN A 246 -15.91 19.49 -11.21
C GLN A 246 -16.47 18.38 -10.30
N GLY A 247 -15.66 18.00 -9.30
CA GLY A 247 -16.14 17.29 -8.12
C GLY A 247 -16.06 18.21 -6.90
N PHE A 248 -16.50 17.73 -5.73
CA PHE A 248 -16.44 18.48 -4.48
C PHE A 248 -15.04 19.02 -4.13
N THR A 249 -14.00 18.25 -4.44
CA THR A 249 -12.61 18.57 -4.17
C THR A 249 -11.73 18.32 -5.40
N ARG A 250 -10.54 18.93 -5.39
CA ARG A 250 -9.60 18.84 -6.51
C ARG A 250 -8.91 17.48 -6.66
N PRO A 251 -8.51 16.75 -5.60
CA PRO A 251 -7.82 15.48 -5.76
C PRO A 251 -8.63 14.47 -6.57
N LYS A 252 -8.02 13.92 -7.63
CA LYS A 252 -8.64 12.92 -8.50
C LYS A 252 -7.99 11.55 -8.39
N VAL A 253 -6.72 11.48 -7.99
CA VAL A 253 -5.96 10.22 -7.91
C VAL A 253 -5.41 10.01 -6.51
N LEU A 254 -5.54 8.78 -6.01
CA LEU A 254 -4.95 8.33 -4.74
C LEU A 254 -4.01 7.14 -4.98
N PHE A 255 -2.75 7.28 -4.58
CA PHE A 255 -1.78 6.19 -4.50
C PHE A 255 -1.64 5.71 -3.06
N LEU A 256 -1.96 4.43 -2.82
CA LEU A 256 -1.77 3.75 -1.54
C LEU A 256 -0.59 2.79 -1.64
N LEU A 257 0.46 3.08 -0.88
CA LEU A 257 1.76 2.42 -0.98
C LEU A 257 2.25 1.99 0.41
N PRO A 258 3.00 0.88 0.52
CA PRO A 258 3.39 0.37 1.83
C PRO A 258 4.56 1.13 2.47
N LEU A 259 5.60 1.48 1.70
CA LEU A 259 6.89 1.96 2.23
C LEU A 259 7.32 3.27 1.55
N LYS A 260 8.03 4.14 2.28
CA LYS A 260 8.64 5.36 1.74
C LYS A 260 9.57 5.08 0.55
N SER A 261 10.38 4.03 0.59
CA SER A 261 11.26 3.62 -0.52
C SER A 261 10.49 3.35 -1.81
N ILE A 262 9.31 2.73 -1.71
CA ILE A 262 8.41 2.46 -2.84
C ILE A 262 7.72 3.74 -3.32
N ALA A 263 7.23 4.58 -2.39
CA ALA A 263 6.66 5.89 -2.70
C ALA A 263 7.65 6.77 -3.47
N ARG A 264 8.92 6.77 -3.06
CA ARG A 264 9.99 7.47 -3.77
C ARG A 264 10.16 7.00 -5.21
N ARG A 265 10.23 5.68 -5.43
CA ARG A 265 10.38 5.10 -6.78
C ARG A 265 9.23 5.55 -7.69
N ILE A 266 8.01 5.49 -7.17
CA ILE A 266 6.80 5.89 -7.89
C ILE A 266 6.79 7.38 -8.19
N VAL A 267 7.10 8.26 -7.22
CA VAL A 267 7.12 9.71 -7.45
C VAL A 267 8.23 10.12 -8.41
N LYS A 268 9.43 9.54 -8.28
CA LYS A 268 10.52 9.77 -9.24
C LYS A 268 10.10 9.38 -10.64
N ARG A 269 9.44 8.23 -10.80
CA ARG A 269 8.97 7.76 -12.10
C ARG A 269 7.82 8.61 -12.66
N LEU A 270 6.86 9.01 -11.81
CA LEU A 270 5.78 9.92 -12.16
C LEU A 270 6.31 11.25 -12.72
N ILE A 271 7.34 11.81 -12.08
CA ILE A 271 7.97 13.07 -12.52
C ILE A 271 8.74 12.88 -13.83
N GLN A 272 9.38 11.72 -14.06
CA GLN A 272 10.01 11.41 -15.35
C GLN A 272 8.99 11.26 -16.49
N LEU A 273 7.83 10.67 -16.21
CA LEU A 273 6.75 10.50 -17.18
C LEU A 273 5.96 11.78 -17.45
N SER A 274 6.10 12.79 -16.59
CA SER A 274 5.52 14.11 -16.82
C SER A 274 6.36 14.92 -17.82
N PRO A 275 5.74 15.58 -18.82
CA PRO A 275 6.46 16.37 -19.83
C PRO A 275 6.98 17.73 -19.29
N LEU A 276 6.80 18.01 -17.99
CA LEU A 276 7.08 19.30 -17.39
C LEU A 276 8.58 19.48 -17.10
N THR A 277 9.14 20.59 -17.61
CA THR A 277 10.59 20.84 -17.60
C THR A 277 11.11 21.35 -16.25
N GLN A 278 10.30 22.06 -15.47
CA GLN A 278 10.72 22.62 -14.18
C GLN A 278 10.39 21.68 -13.03
N LYS A 279 11.43 21.22 -12.34
CA LYS A 279 11.31 20.52 -11.06
C LYS A 279 11.19 21.56 -9.94
N ASP A 280 10.21 21.38 -9.08
CA ASP A 280 9.94 22.27 -7.95
C ASP A 280 11.11 22.33 -6.94
N ASN A 281 11.22 23.44 -6.24
CA ASN A 281 12.17 23.67 -5.15
C ASN A 281 12.00 22.64 -4.02
N SER A 282 10.78 22.13 -3.83
CA SER A 282 10.44 21.08 -2.84
C SER A 282 11.11 19.72 -3.11
N MET A 283 11.68 19.50 -4.29
CA MET A 283 12.41 18.27 -4.60
C MET A 283 13.59 18.04 -3.64
N GLY A 284 14.22 19.11 -3.14
CA GLY A 284 15.26 19.01 -2.12
C GLY A 284 14.75 18.46 -0.78
N GLN A 285 13.56 18.90 -0.36
CA GLN A 285 12.89 18.37 0.84
C GLN A 285 12.48 16.92 0.65
N PHE A 286 11.90 16.59 -0.51
CA PHE A 286 11.50 15.22 -0.84
C PHE A 286 12.67 14.25 -0.76
N LYS A 287 13.81 14.62 -1.35
CA LYS A 287 15.06 13.86 -1.27
C LYS A 287 15.57 13.69 0.16
N LYS A 288 15.40 14.70 1.01
CA LYS A 288 15.81 14.63 2.42
C LYS A 288 14.92 13.69 3.23
N GLU A 289 13.61 13.67 2.96
CA GLU A 289 12.65 12.86 3.71
C GLU A 289 12.55 11.41 3.21
N PHE A 290 12.66 11.19 1.90
CA PHE A 290 12.50 9.87 1.27
C PHE A 290 13.82 9.25 0.78
N GLY A 291 14.93 9.99 0.83
CA GLY A 291 16.28 9.57 0.40
C GLY A 291 16.62 9.93 -1.06
N GLU A 292 17.91 9.99 -1.40
CA GLU A 292 18.35 10.50 -2.71
C GLU A 292 18.42 9.44 -3.81
N SER A 293 18.99 8.26 -3.57
CA SER A 293 19.15 7.23 -4.60
C SER A 293 18.37 5.96 -4.30
N ASP A 294 17.79 5.37 -5.36
CA ASP A 294 17.20 4.03 -5.29
C ASP A 294 18.30 2.97 -5.03
N ASP A 295 19.56 3.37 -5.28
CA ASP A 295 20.81 2.64 -5.11
C ASP A 295 21.66 3.21 -3.95
N GLU A 296 21.05 3.74 -2.88
CA GLU A 296 21.77 3.88 -1.61
C GLU A 296 22.01 2.45 -1.11
N LEU A 297 23.06 1.85 -1.69
CA LEU A 297 23.55 0.50 -1.45
C LEU A 297 24.03 0.46 0.00
N GLU A 298 23.10 0.37 0.94
CA GLU A 298 23.40 -0.30 2.18
C GLU A 298 24.01 -1.65 1.79
N GLU A 299 25.21 -1.92 2.30
CA GLU A 299 25.90 -3.15 1.95
C GLU A 299 24.95 -4.33 2.19
N PRO A 300 24.65 -5.12 1.15
CA PRO A 300 23.63 -6.14 1.23
C PRO A 300 24.00 -7.07 2.37
N ASN A 301 23.06 -7.27 3.30
CA ASN A 301 23.31 -8.15 4.42
C ASN A 301 23.52 -9.56 3.86
N SER A 302 24.77 -10.05 3.91
CA SER A 302 25.16 -11.37 3.39
C SER A 302 24.42 -12.52 4.06
N SER A 303 23.84 -12.28 5.25
CA SER A 303 23.01 -13.27 5.95
C SER A 303 21.59 -13.38 5.38
N LYS A 304 21.13 -12.39 4.61
CA LYS A 304 19.76 -12.29 4.09
C LYS A 304 19.67 -12.60 2.59
N PRO A 305 18.53 -13.15 2.14
CA PRO A 305 18.25 -13.31 0.72
C PRO A 305 18.27 -11.98 -0.05
N THR A 306 18.56 -12.04 -1.36
CA THR A 306 18.63 -10.86 -2.23
C THR A 306 17.31 -10.10 -2.31
N ASP A 307 16.17 -10.79 -2.37
CA ASP A 307 14.85 -10.17 -2.43
C ASP A 307 14.52 -9.40 -1.14
N PHE A 308 14.92 -9.93 0.02
CA PHE A 308 14.77 -9.23 1.30
C PHE A 308 15.59 -7.93 1.31
N ASN A 309 16.85 -8.01 0.92
CA ASN A 309 17.74 -6.84 0.88
C ASN A 309 17.21 -5.77 -0.09
N LEU A 310 16.62 -6.16 -1.21
CA LEU A 310 16.03 -5.22 -2.17
C LEU A 310 14.74 -4.58 -1.66
N LEU A 311 13.83 -5.36 -1.05
CA LEU A 311 12.57 -4.83 -0.54
C LEU A 311 12.77 -3.84 0.63
N PHE A 312 13.68 -4.18 1.55
CA PHE A 312 13.96 -3.37 2.73
C PHE A 312 15.17 -2.44 2.55
N ALA A 313 15.59 -2.18 1.30
CA ALA A 313 16.61 -1.18 1.00
C ALA A 313 16.04 0.24 1.17
N GLY A 314 16.83 1.10 1.81
CA GLY A 314 16.48 2.51 2.04
C GLY A 314 15.44 2.70 3.15
N ASP A 315 14.63 3.76 3.05
CA ASP A 315 13.66 4.10 4.08
C ASP A 315 12.41 3.20 4.00
N VAL A 316 12.23 2.38 5.04
CA VAL A 316 11.13 1.42 5.20
C VAL A 316 10.02 1.94 6.12
N GLU A 317 10.04 3.23 6.48
CA GLU A 317 8.97 3.83 7.26
C GLU A 317 7.64 3.77 6.48
N ASP A 318 6.58 3.43 7.20
CA ASP A 318 5.22 3.23 6.69
C ASP A 318 4.26 4.35 7.10
N HIS A 319 4.82 5.50 7.51
CA HIS A 319 4.07 6.70 7.87
C HIS A 319 4.45 7.86 6.95
N PHE A 320 3.68 8.04 5.87
CA PHE A 320 3.83 9.16 4.96
C PHE A 320 2.50 9.52 4.30
N LEU A 321 2.29 10.83 4.08
CA LEU A 321 1.11 11.37 3.44
C LEU A 321 1.45 12.75 2.87
N PHE A 322 1.33 12.94 1.55
CA PHE A 322 1.57 14.22 0.91
C PHE A 322 0.79 14.36 -0.40
N GLY A 323 0.52 15.61 -0.78
CA GLY A 323 -0.16 15.96 -2.02
C GLY A 323 0.80 16.38 -3.14
N ILE A 324 0.43 16.10 -4.38
CA ILE A 324 1.13 16.51 -5.60
C ILE A 324 0.18 17.37 -6.44
N LYS A 325 0.63 18.58 -6.78
CA LYS A 325 -0.07 19.53 -7.64
C LYS A 325 0.68 19.70 -8.95
N PHE A 326 0.02 19.47 -10.06
CA PHE A 326 0.52 19.84 -11.38
C PHE A 326 0.18 21.31 -11.62
N THR A 327 1.12 22.04 -12.23
CA THR A 327 0.91 23.39 -12.77
C THR A 327 1.16 23.37 -14.28
N LYS A 328 0.98 24.51 -14.96
CA LYS A 328 1.26 24.61 -16.41
C LYS A 328 2.73 24.26 -16.74
N LYS A 329 3.68 24.49 -15.82
CA LYS A 329 5.13 24.40 -16.08
C LYS A 329 5.90 23.46 -15.14
N SER A 330 5.34 23.15 -13.96
CA SER A 330 6.04 22.40 -12.91
C SER A 330 5.14 21.43 -12.14
N VAL A 331 5.77 20.44 -11.49
CA VAL A 331 5.14 19.53 -10.54
C VAL A 331 5.53 19.97 -9.13
N LYS A 332 4.57 20.42 -8.32
CA LYS A 332 4.76 20.82 -6.92
C LYS A 332 4.46 19.65 -5.99
N LEU A 333 5.39 19.33 -5.10
CA LEU A 333 5.21 18.32 -4.04
C LEU A 333 4.78 19.00 -2.74
N TYR A 334 4.18 18.24 -1.83
CA TYR A 334 3.70 18.72 -0.52
C TYR A 334 2.67 19.85 -0.59
N SER A 335 1.87 19.87 -1.65
CA SER A 335 0.73 20.78 -1.72
C SER A 335 -0.36 20.38 -0.72
N ASN A 336 -1.13 21.36 -0.24
CA ASN A 336 -2.32 21.11 0.55
C ASN A 336 -3.22 20.09 -0.18
N PHE A 337 -3.83 19.15 0.56
CA PHE A 337 -4.68 18.11 -0.03
C PHE A 337 -5.79 18.69 -0.90
N TYR A 338 -6.50 19.71 -0.46
CA TYR A 338 -7.56 20.35 -1.25
C TYR A 338 -7.06 21.05 -2.53
N ALA A 339 -5.78 21.42 -2.56
CA ALA A 339 -5.13 22.03 -3.73
C ALA A 339 -4.36 21.03 -4.60
N SER A 340 -4.30 19.75 -4.22
CA SER A 340 -3.55 18.72 -4.93
C SER A 340 -4.38 18.03 -6.00
N ASP A 341 -3.73 17.52 -7.05
CA ASP A 341 -4.37 16.68 -8.07
C ASP A 341 -4.24 15.19 -7.72
N ILE A 342 -3.12 14.83 -7.07
CA ILE A 342 -2.79 13.46 -6.66
C ILE A 342 -2.43 13.45 -5.17
N ILE A 343 -2.91 12.46 -4.43
CA ILE A 343 -2.49 12.17 -3.05
C ILE A 343 -1.66 10.90 -3.04
N VAL A 344 -0.52 10.92 -2.36
CA VAL A 344 0.33 9.76 -2.12
C VAL A 344 0.39 9.50 -0.62
N ALA A 345 -0.01 8.30 -0.21
CA ALA A 345 -0.14 7.96 1.20
C ALA A 345 0.19 6.51 1.50
N SER A 346 0.59 6.26 2.75
CA SER A 346 0.46 4.93 3.33
C SER A 346 -0.95 4.73 3.90
N PRO A 347 -1.49 3.50 3.89
CA PRO A 347 -2.78 3.21 4.51
C PRO A 347 -2.84 3.62 6.00
N LEU A 348 -1.72 3.47 6.73
CA LEU A 348 -1.59 3.87 8.13
C LEU A 348 -1.76 5.39 8.29
N ALA A 349 -0.96 6.18 7.57
CA ALA A 349 -0.97 7.63 7.72
C ALA A 349 -2.32 8.24 7.31
N LEU A 350 -2.95 7.69 6.27
CA LEU A 350 -4.25 8.16 5.82
C LEU A 350 -5.37 7.78 6.80
N LYS A 351 -5.36 6.56 7.34
CA LYS A 351 -6.29 6.17 8.41
C LYS A 351 -6.15 7.10 9.61
N LEU A 352 -4.93 7.34 10.09
CA LEU A 352 -4.69 8.25 11.21
C LEU A 352 -5.19 9.66 10.92
N LYS A 353 -5.04 10.16 9.67
CA LYS A 353 -5.56 11.46 9.27
C LYS A 353 -7.09 11.49 9.30
N ILE A 354 -7.76 10.44 8.82
CA ILE A 354 -9.22 10.30 8.83
C ILE A 354 -9.75 10.23 10.28
N ASP A 355 -9.08 9.47 11.15
CA ASP A 355 -9.46 9.28 12.56
C ASP A 355 -9.15 10.52 13.45
N GLY A 356 -8.67 11.63 12.86
CA GLY A 356 -8.40 12.89 13.59
C GLY A 356 -7.00 12.99 14.23
N GLY A 357 -6.11 12.03 13.94
CA GLY A 357 -4.70 12.00 14.35
C GLY A 357 -4.46 11.51 15.79
N GLU A 358 -3.37 10.77 16.03
CA GLU A 358 -3.11 10.11 17.32
C GLU A 358 -2.51 10.99 18.44
N VAL A 359 -2.18 12.28 18.25
CA VAL A 359 -1.21 12.94 19.18
C VAL A 359 -1.62 14.30 19.76
N THR A 360 -2.74 14.93 19.44
CA THR A 360 -3.12 16.17 20.15
C THR A 360 -4.59 16.26 20.53
N LYS A 361 -4.95 15.56 21.63
CA LYS A 361 -5.94 16.06 22.59
C LYS A 361 -5.43 17.36 23.25
N LYS A 362 -5.07 18.39 22.47
CA LYS A 362 -4.86 19.73 23.01
C LYS A 362 -6.24 20.26 23.38
N LYS A 363 -6.56 20.22 24.68
CA LYS A 363 -7.69 20.91 25.33
C LYS A 363 -9.07 20.67 24.69
N GLY A 364 -9.66 19.52 24.99
CA GLY A 364 -11.12 19.40 25.15
C GLY A 364 -12.03 19.54 23.91
N ARG A 365 -11.50 19.66 22.69
CA ARG A 365 -12.29 19.53 21.46
C ARG A 365 -11.74 18.37 20.61
N PRO A 366 -12.57 17.39 20.21
CA PRO A 366 -12.16 16.44 19.18
C PRO A 366 -11.85 17.25 17.92
N LYS A 367 -10.65 17.03 17.34
CA LYS A 367 -10.32 17.60 16.04
C LYS A 367 -11.30 16.95 15.05
N GLU A 368 -12.05 17.75 14.30
CA GLU A 368 -13.00 17.22 13.32
C GLU A 368 -12.27 16.30 12.33
N ASN A 369 -12.89 15.17 12.01
CA ASN A 369 -12.41 14.24 11.01
C ASN A 369 -12.43 14.95 9.66
N ASP A 370 -11.27 15.38 9.19
CA ASP A 370 -11.11 16.05 7.91
C ASP A 370 -10.83 14.98 6.84
N SER A 371 -11.90 14.40 6.28
CA SER A 371 -11.83 13.39 5.21
C SER A 371 -12.40 13.88 3.87
N ASP A 372 -12.94 15.10 3.81
CA ASP A 372 -13.64 15.61 2.63
C ASP A 372 -12.73 15.68 1.38
N PHE A 373 -11.41 15.81 1.55
CA PHE A 373 -10.45 15.76 0.44
C PHE A 373 -10.47 14.42 -0.34
N LEU A 374 -11.09 13.37 0.19
CA LEU A 374 -11.27 12.06 -0.44
C LEU A 374 -12.60 11.90 -1.20
N SER A 375 -13.49 12.90 -1.15
CA SER A 375 -14.82 12.85 -1.76
C SER A 375 -14.77 12.73 -3.30
N SER A 376 -13.74 13.29 -3.94
CA SER A 376 -13.65 13.43 -5.40
C SER A 376 -12.61 12.54 -6.08
N ILE A 377 -12.15 11.49 -5.39
CA ILE A 377 -11.20 10.53 -5.94
C ILE A 377 -11.87 9.68 -7.03
N GLU A 378 -11.30 9.72 -8.25
CA GLU A 378 -11.77 9.00 -9.44
C GLU A 378 -10.88 7.80 -9.77
N ILE A 379 -9.60 7.81 -9.37
CA ILE A 379 -8.68 6.67 -9.53
C ILE A 379 -7.98 6.37 -8.21
N VAL A 380 -8.03 5.11 -7.79
CA VAL A 380 -7.24 4.59 -6.66
C VAL A 380 -6.30 3.52 -7.17
N VAL A 381 -5.02 3.64 -6.82
CA VAL A 381 -4.01 2.62 -7.10
C VAL A 381 -3.45 2.11 -5.77
N VAL A 382 -3.68 0.83 -5.50
CA VAL A 382 -3.07 0.09 -4.39
C VAL A 382 -1.95 -0.75 -4.97
N ASP A 383 -0.70 -0.29 -4.82
CA ASP A 383 0.47 -1.05 -5.28
C ASP A 383 1.12 -1.81 -4.13
N TYR A 384 1.74 -2.95 -4.43
CA TYR A 384 2.35 -3.85 -3.45
C TYR A 384 1.38 -4.29 -2.35
N ALA A 385 0.16 -4.68 -2.72
CA ALA A 385 -0.87 -5.07 -1.76
C ALA A 385 -0.44 -6.27 -0.89
N ASP A 386 0.47 -7.12 -1.37
CA ASP A 386 1.10 -8.20 -0.58
C ASP A 386 1.94 -7.67 0.58
N VAL A 387 2.68 -6.57 0.36
CA VAL A 387 3.45 -5.92 1.41
C VAL A 387 2.51 -5.18 2.38
N ILE A 388 1.45 -4.53 1.87
CA ILE A 388 0.42 -3.88 2.71
C ILE A 388 -0.28 -4.91 3.61
N SER A 389 -0.54 -6.12 3.10
CA SER A 389 -1.09 -7.23 3.88
C SER A 389 -0.18 -7.59 5.07
N MET A 390 1.13 -7.52 4.88
CA MET A 390 2.14 -7.73 5.94
C MET A 390 2.31 -6.53 6.88
N GLN A 391 1.64 -5.40 6.63
CA GLN A 391 1.62 -4.20 7.50
C GLN A 391 0.35 -4.08 8.32
N ASN A 392 -0.81 -3.84 7.71
CA ASN A 392 -2.11 -3.99 8.34
C ASN A 392 -3.21 -3.82 7.29
N TRP A 393 -3.81 -4.94 6.85
CA TRP A 393 -4.87 -4.90 5.83
C TRP A 393 -6.10 -4.10 6.27
N SER A 394 -6.41 -4.08 7.58
CA SER A 394 -7.57 -3.32 8.10
C SER A 394 -7.43 -1.82 7.87
N HIS A 395 -6.21 -1.28 7.79
CA HIS A 395 -5.99 0.13 7.51
C HIS A 395 -6.38 0.48 6.06
N LEU A 396 -6.02 -0.39 5.12
CA LEU A 396 -6.43 -0.24 3.72
C LEU A 396 -7.94 -0.34 3.58
N HIS A 397 -8.57 -1.31 4.25
CA HIS A 397 -10.03 -1.48 4.22
C HIS A 397 -10.75 -0.22 4.73
N ALA A 398 -10.36 0.28 5.90
CA ALA A 398 -10.95 1.47 6.51
C ALA A 398 -10.79 2.72 5.63
N VAL A 399 -9.63 2.88 4.97
CA VAL A 399 -9.41 3.98 4.02
C VAL A 399 -10.36 3.91 2.83
N LEU A 400 -10.51 2.74 2.21
CA LEU A 400 -11.38 2.58 1.03
C LEU A 400 -12.87 2.74 1.35
N GLU A 401 -13.29 2.38 2.56
CA GLU A 401 -14.65 2.62 3.05
C GLU A 401 -14.97 4.11 3.14
N GLN A 402 -13.98 4.95 3.43
CA GLN A 402 -14.15 6.40 3.62
C GLN A 402 -14.05 7.22 2.33
N LEU A 403 -13.78 6.58 1.19
CA LEU A 403 -13.67 7.26 -0.10
C LEU A 403 -15.05 7.61 -0.67
N ASN A 404 -15.12 8.77 -1.36
CA ASN A 404 -16.29 9.22 -2.09
C ASN A 404 -17.56 9.49 -1.25
N HIS A 405 -17.41 9.72 0.06
CA HIS A 405 -18.49 10.27 0.87
C HIS A 405 -18.76 11.74 0.51
N LEU A 406 -19.98 12.19 0.79
CA LEU A 406 -20.32 13.61 0.70
C LEU A 406 -19.47 14.42 1.68
N PRO A 407 -18.91 15.56 1.23
CA PRO A 407 -18.15 16.43 2.11
C PRO A 407 -19.06 16.97 3.23
N SER A 408 -18.50 17.07 4.43
CA SER A 408 -19.17 17.64 5.59
C SER A 408 -19.09 19.17 5.63
N LYS A 409 -18.06 19.75 5.01
CA LYS A 409 -17.79 21.19 4.98
C LYS A 409 -18.06 21.78 3.60
N GLU A 410 -18.43 23.06 3.59
CA GLU A 410 -18.47 23.84 2.35
C GLU A 410 -17.05 24.17 1.91
N HIS A 411 -16.68 23.71 0.70
CA HIS A 411 -15.40 24.00 0.06
C HIS A 411 -15.58 25.03 -1.04
N VAL A 412 -14.49 25.66 -1.50
CA VAL A 412 -14.48 26.77 -2.48
C VAL A 412 -15.02 26.40 -3.88
N THR A 413 -15.39 25.14 -4.10
CA THR A 413 -15.89 24.63 -5.38
C THR A 413 -17.27 25.23 -5.73
N ASN A 414 -17.45 25.66 -6.98
CA ASN A 414 -18.76 26.12 -7.46
C ASN A 414 -19.73 24.93 -7.58
N VAL A 415 -20.73 24.88 -6.68
CA VAL A 415 -21.73 23.81 -6.61
C VAL A 415 -22.44 23.58 -7.96
N MET A 416 -22.64 24.64 -8.74
CA MET A 416 -23.32 24.57 -10.04
C MET A 416 -22.53 23.78 -11.10
N ARG A 417 -21.22 23.59 -10.89
CA ARG A 417 -20.33 22.84 -11.79
C ARG A 417 -20.04 21.42 -11.32
N ILE A 418 -20.58 21.01 -10.18
CA ILE A 418 -20.38 19.66 -9.67
C ILE A 418 -21.16 18.68 -10.54
N ARG A 419 -20.51 17.58 -10.93
CA ARG A 419 -21.17 16.53 -11.72
C ARG A 419 -22.35 15.92 -10.95
N PRO A 420 -23.48 15.61 -11.60
CA PRO A 420 -24.67 15.09 -10.91
C PRO A 420 -24.40 13.82 -10.09
N TRP A 421 -23.59 12.90 -10.63
CA TRP A 421 -23.25 11.65 -9.94
C TRP A 421 -22.41 11.83 -8.66
N TYR A 422 -21.78 12.99 -8.46
CA TYR A 422 -21.22 13.34 -7.14
C TYR A 422 -22.31 13.70 -6.14
N LEU A 423 -23.31 14.47 -6.58
CA LEU A 423 -24.45 14.89 -5.76
C LEU A 423 -25.36 13.71 -5.39
N ASP A 424 -25.50 12.74 -6.31
CA ASP A 424 -26.34 11.54 -6.13
C ASP A 424 -25.65 10.41 -5.31
N GLU A 425 -24.49 10.68 -4.69
CA GLU A 425 -23.69 9.69 -3.95
C GLU A 425 -23.24 8.46 -4.79
N GLN A 426 -23.11 8.65 -6.10
CA GLN A 426 -22.77 7.60 -7.06
C GLN A 426 -21.28 7.55 -7.42
N ALA A 427 -20.46 8.48 -6.92
CA ALA A 427 -19.04 8.59 -7.26
C ALA A 427 -18.24 7.29 -7.06
N ARG A 428 -18.59 6.45 -6.09
CA ARG A 428 -17.98 5.11 -5.89
C ARG A 428 -18.14 4.15 -7.08
N TYR A 429 -19.16 4.34 -7.92
CA TYR A 429 -19.39 3.54 -9.13
C TYR A 429 -18.61 4.06 -10.34
N TYR A 430 -18.15 5.31 -10.31
CA TYR A 430 -17.27 5.89 -11.33
C TYR A 430 -15.80 5.69 -10.98
N ARG A 431 -15.47 5.59 -9.69
CA ARG A 431 -14.10 5.36 -9.22
C ARG A 431 -13.52 4.08 -9.80
N GLN A 432 -12.36 4.17 -10.45
CA GLN A 432 -11.55 3.02 -10.82
C GLN A 432 -10.60 2.64 -9.69
N THR A 433 -10.62 1.36 -9.28
CA THR A 433 -9.71 0.81 -8.27
C THR A 433 -8.77 -0.21 -8.90
N ILE A 434 -7.46 0.05 -8.83
CA ILE A 434 -6.39 -0.80 -9.38
C ILE A 434 -5.60 -1.41 -8.22
N ILE A 435 -5.72 -2.72 -8.01
CA ILE A 435 -5.03 -3.49 -6.97
C ILE A 435 -3.93 -4.33 -7.62
N LEU A 436 -2.68 -4.09 -7.21
CA LEU A 436 -1.50 -4.76 -7.73
C LEU A 436 -0.80 -5.54 -6.62
N SER A 437 -0.51 -6.80 -6.87
CA SER A 437 0.19 -7.66 -5.90
C SER A 437 1.01 -8.75 -6.59
N SER A 438 2.02 -9.26 -5.89
CA SER A 438 2.78 -10.43 -6.34
C SER A 438 1.98 -11.74 -6.30
N HIS A 439 1.00 -11.85 -5.41
CA HIS A 439 0.14 -13.03 -5.23
C HIS A 439 -1.29 -12.62 -4.82
N LEU A 440 -2.22 -13.56 -4.86
CA LEU A 440 -3.61 -13.33 -4.48
C LEU A 440 -3.85 -13.83 -3.05
N THR A 441 -4.48 -13.00 -2.21
CA THR A 441 -4.97 -13.43 -0.88
C THR A 441 -6.51 -13.40 -0.81
N PRO A 442 -7.13 -14.11 0.15
CA PRO A 442 -8.57 -14.04 0.38
C PRO A 442 -9.07 -12.62 0.67
N GLU A 443 -8.29 -11.84 1.44
CA GLU A 443 -8.63 -10.48 1.84
C GLU A 443 -8.63 -9.53 0.64
N MET A 444 -7.68 -9.69 -0.29
CA MET A 444 -7.67 -8.97 -1.57
C MET A 444 -8.91 -9.27 -2.40
N ASN A 445 -9.30 -10.56 -2.50
CA ASN A 445 -10.52 -10.94 -3.21
C ASN A 445 -11.77 -10.36 -2.54
N ALA A 446 -11.85 -10.39 -1.21
CA ALA A 446 -12.99 -9.87 -0.47
C ALA A 446 -13.15 -8.36 -0.71
N LEU A 447 -12.05 -7.61 -0.59
CA LEU A 447 -12.01 -6.17 -0.84
C LEU A 447 -12.38 -5.83 -2.30
N PHE A 448 -11.81 -6.56 -3.27
CA PHE A 448 -12.12 -6.35 -4.69
C PHE A 448 -13.58 -6.66 -5.05
N ASN A 449 -14.19 -7.64 -4.38
CA ASN A 449 -15.59 -7.96 -4.61
C ASN A 449 -16.55 -7.02 -3.87
N GLY A 450 -16.19 -6.55 -2.68
CA GLY A 450 -17.04 -5.73 -1.82
C GLY A 450 -16.98 -4.23 -2.08
N LEU A 451 -15.79 -3.65 -2.30
CA LEU A 451 -15.58 -2.19 -2.34
C LEU A 451 -15.25 -1.62 -3.73
N CYS A 452 -14.86 -2.48 -4.69
CA CYS A 452 -14.64 -2.06 -6.07
C CYS A 452 -15.94 -2.29 -6.84
N LEU A 453 -16.63 -1.23 -7.26
CA LEU A 453 -17.99 -1.32 -7.81
C LEU A 453 -18.12 -0.53 -9.12
N ASN A 454 -17.03 -0.40 -9.88
CA ASN A 454 -17.04 0.42 -11.09
C ASN A 454 -18.09 -0.08 -12.10
N TYR A 455 -18.87 0.84 -12.68
CA TYR A 455 -19.94 0.49 -13.62
C TYR A 455 -19.41 -0.10 -14.94
N GLU A 456 -18.21 0.27 -15.39
CA GLU A 456 -17.55 -0.34 -16.56
C GLU A 456 -17.20 -1.81 -16.30
N GLY A 457 -17.16 -2.19 -15.02
CA GLY A 457 -16.97 -3.56 -14.57
C GLY A 457 -15.59 -3.83 -13.96
N LYS A 458 -15.25 -5.11 -13.89
CA LYS A 458 -14.08 -5.64 -13.19
C LYS A 458 -13.24 -6.50 -14.11
N ILE A 459 -11.94 -6.47 -13.93
CA ILE A 459 -10.96 -7.32 -14.60
C ILE A 459 -10.03 -7.90 -13.55
N LYS A 460 -9.80 -9.21 -13.60
CA LYS A 460 -8.88 -9.93 -12.72
C LYS A 460 -7.91 -10.77 -13.54
N LEU A 461 -6.66 -10.84 -13.11
CA LEU A 461 -5.71 -11.81 -13.63
C LEU A 461 -5.91 -13.16 -12.93
N ALA A 462 -6.25 -14.19 -13.69
CA ALA A 462 -6.24 -15.58 -13.24
C ALA A 462 -4.95 -16.25 -13.74
N THR A 463 -4.13 -16.73 -12.80
CA THR A 463 -2.86 -17.40 -13.11
C THR A 463 -2.87 -18.82 -12.61
N GLU A 464 -2.46 -19.76 -13.46
CA GLU A 464 -2.13 -21.12 -13.06
C GLU A 464 -0.64 -21.19 -12.69
N PHE A 465 -0.35 -21.50 -11.43
CA PHE A 465 1.02 -21.62 -10.95
C PHE A 465 1.54 -23.04 -11.17
N THR A 466 2.75 -23.17 -11.70
CA THR A 466 3.45 -24.45 -11.71
C THR A 466 3.87 -24.80 -10.28
N GLY A 467 3.57 -26.03 -9.85
CA GLY A 467 3.94 -26.50 -8.53
C GLY A 467 5.44 -26.34 -8.28
N VAL A 468 5.79 -25.82 -7.10
CA VAL A 468 7.19 -25.61 -6.68
C VAL A 468 7.74 -26.77 -5.86
N LEU A 469 6.90 -27.73 -5.48
CA LEU A 469 7.30 -28.91 -4.68
C LEU A 469 8.50 -29.67 -5.28
N PRO A 470 8.60 -29.90 -6.61
CA PRO A 470 9.76 -30.57 -7.18
C PRO A 470 11.07 -29.76 -7.10
N LYS A 471 11.00 -28.47 -6.74
CA LYS A 471 12.17 -27.59 -6.60
C LYS A 471 12.72 -27.56 -5.17
N VAL A 472 12.05 -28.21 -4.22
CA VAL A 472 12.54 -28.31 -2.84
C VAL A 472 13.75 -29.26 -2.85
N GLN A 473 14.94 -28.72 -2.60
CA GLN A 473 16.21 -29.47 -2.68
C GLN A 473 16.44 -30.41 -1.49
N LEU A 474 15.77 -30.15 -0.36
CA LEU A 474 15.88 -30.96 0.84
C LEU A 474 14.74 -31.99 0.86
N GLU A 475 15.07 -33.24 1.14
CA GLU A 475 14.09 -34.31 1.37
C GLU A 475 13.43 -34.12 2.74
N ILE A 476 12.50 -33.16 2.82
CA ILE A 476 11.71 -32.89 4.02
C ILE A 476 10.40 -33.68 3.93
N ARG A 477 10.02 -34.38 5.01
CA ARG A 477 8.73 -35.06 5.06
C ARG A 477 7.63 -34.02 5.22
N GLN A 478 6.84 -33.84 4.18
CA GLN A 478 5.66 -32.96 4.18
C GLN A 478 4.41 -33.79 4.44
N VAL A 479 3.72 -33.51 5.54
CA VAL A 479 2.45 -34.15 5.92
C VAL A 479 1.35 -33.10 5.85
N TYR A 480 0.35 -33.36 5.01
CA TYR A 480 -0.84 -32.52 4.90
C TYR A 480 -1.99 -33.20 5.63
N GLU A 481 -2.43 -32.63 6.74
CA GLU A 481 -3.61 -33.11 7.47
C GLU A 481 -4.83 -32.27 7.11
N ARG A 482 -5.91 -32.95 6.74
CA ARG A 482 -7.20 -32.32 6.46
C ARG A 482 -8.00 -32.23 7.76
N PHE A 483 -8.65 -31.09 7.96
CA PHE A 483 -9.63 -30.89 9.02
C PHE A 483 -10.93 -30.38 8.39
N ASP A 484 -12.06 -30.71 9.01
CA ASP A 484 -13.37 -30.32 8.54
C ASP A 484 -13.83 -29.04 9.25
N ALA A 485 -14.49 -28.14 8.50
CA ALA A 485 -15.12 -26.94 9.04
C ALA A 485 -16.53 -26.81 8.46
N SER A 486 -17.52 -26.47 9.28
CA SER A 486 -18.93 -26.38 8.84
C SER A 486 -19.17 -25.20 7.90
N SER A 487 -18.35 -24.15 8.00
CA SER A 487 -18.42 -22.96 7.15
C SER A 487 -17.07 -22.24 7.04
N ILE A 488 -16.96 -21.30 6.10
CA ILE A 488 -15.77 -20.44 5.94
C ILE A 488 -15.54 -19.57 7.20
N GLY A 489 -16.61 -19.12 7.86
CA GLY A 489 -16.52 -18.29 9.06
C GLY A 489 -16.01 -19.06 10.28
N GLU A 490 -16.28 -20.37 10.35
CA GLU A 490 -15.82 -21.25 11.44
C GLU A 490 -14.44 -21.88 11.17
N LEU A 491 -13.82 -21.58 10.01
CA LEU A 491 -12.60 -22.23 9.55
C LEU A 491 -11.44 -22.08 10.55
N ASP A 492 -11.26 -20.88 11.10
CA ASP A 492 -10.16 -20.60 12.04
C ASP A 492 -10.40 -21.24 13.41
N ASP A 493 -11.65 -21.34 13.84
CA ASP A 493 -12.03 -22.03 15.07
C ASP A 493 -11.84 -23.55 14.95
N ALA A 494 -12.31 -24.15 13.85
CA ALA A 494 -12.12 -25.56 13.57
C ALA A 494 -10.63 -25.93 13.44
N ARG A 495 -9.82 -25.06 12.81
CA ARG A 495 -8.36 -25.26 12.71
C ARG A 495 -7.70 -25.24 14.09
N PHE A 496 -8.07 -24.27 14.93
CA PHE A 496 -7.54 -24.16 16.28
C PHE A 496 -7.93 -25.36 17.15
N GLU A 497 -9.20 -25.80 17.08
CA GLU A 497 -9.67 -26.99 17.78
C GLU A 497 -8.94 -28.25 17.32
N TYR A 498 -8.74 -28.41 16.01
CA TYR A 498 -7.95 -29.51 15.46
C TYR A 498 -6.50 -29.48 15.96
N PHE A 499 -5.89 -28.29 16.03
CA PHE A 499 -4.56 -28.15 16.61
C PHE A 499 -4.52 -28.62 18.07
N CYS A 500 -5.46 -28.15 18.91
CA CYS A 500 -5.53 -28.51 20.32
C CYS A 500 -5.76 -30.01 20.55
N THR A 501 -6.60 -30.64 19.73
CA THR A 501 -7.05 -32.03 19.95
C THR A 501 -6.19 -33.09 19.24
N LYS A 502 -5.58 -32.77 18.09
CA LYS A 502 -4.88 -33.74 17.24
C LYS A 502 -3.40 -33.44 17.04
N VAL A 503 -3.01 -32.17 16.95
CA VAL A 503 -1.62 -31.80 16.61
C VAL A 503 -0.78 -31.63 17.87
N TYR A 504 -1.28 -30.87 18.85
CA TYR A 504 -0.54 -30.58 20.08
C TYR A 504 -0.19 -31.82 20.91
N PRO A 505 -1.09 -32.82 21.10
CA PRO A 505 -0.73 -34.05 21.80
C PRO A 505 0.44 -34.80 21.13
N LYS A 506 0.47 -34.86 19.80
CA LYS A 506 1.59 -35.47 19.04
C LYS A 506 2.90 -34.72 19.27
N ILE A 507 2.85 -33.38 19.38
CA ILE A 507 4.03 -32.56 19.71
C ILE A 507 4.53 -32.84 21.13
N GLN A 508 3.64 -33.10 22.08
CA GLN A 508 4.02 -33.44 23.45
C GLN A 508 4.62 -34.84 23.56
N GLU A 509 4.06 -35.81 22.84
CA GLU A 509 4.53 -37.20 22.80
C GLU A 509 5.84 -37.37 22.01
N SER A 510 6.17 -36.42 21.13
CA SER A 510 7.42 -36.42 20.40
C SER A 510 8.61 -36.05 21.30
N ASP A 511 9.63 -36.90 21.28
CA ASP A 511 10.95 -36.60 21.84
C ASP A 511 11.92 -36.05 20.77
N GLU A 512 11.45 -35.90 19.52
CA GLU A 512 12.26 -35.43 18.39
C GLU A 512 12.30 -33.89 18.35
N GLY A 513 13.52 -33.35 18.44
CA GLY A 513 13.85 -31.98 18.04
C GLY A 513 13.13 -30.83 18.76
N GLY A 514 13.37 -29.62 18.25
CA GLY A 514 12.63 -28.42 18.64
C GLY A 514 11.55 -28.13 17.62
N VAL A 515 10.31 -27.88 18.06
CA VAL A 515 9.17 -27.61 17.17
C VAL A 515 8.97 -26.11 16.95
N LEU A 516 9.17 -25.63 15.72
CA LEU A 516 8.73 -24.30 15.31
C LEU A 516 7.25 -24.33 14.91
N LEU A 517 6.39 -23.57 15.61
CA LEU A 517 4.99 -23.37 15.24
C LEU A 517 4.83 -22.03 14.50
N PHE A 518 4.41 -22.08 13.24
CA PHE A 518 4.28 -20.90 12.40
C PHE A 518 2.82 -20.44 12.23
N ALA A 519 2.48 -19.27 12.79
CA ALA A 519 1.14 -18.68 12.72
C ALA A 519 1.03 -17.63 11.60
N SER A 520 0.04 -17.79 10.70
CA SER A 520 -0.17 -16.88 9.56
C SER A 520 -0.83 -15.56 9.95
N SER A 521 -1.69 -15.58 10.97
CA SER A 521 -2.38 -14.39 11.47
C SER A 521 -1.97 -14.03 12.91
N TYR A 522 -2.09 -12.75 13.24
CA TYR A 522 -1.85 -12.27 14.61
C TYR A 522 -2.86 -12.88 15.60
N PHE A 523 -4.12 -13.05 15.19
CA PHE A 523 -5.15 -13.66 16.03
C PHE A 523 -4.85 -15.13 16.34
N GLU A 524 -4.41 -15.92 15.35
CA GLU A 524 -3.94 -17.28 15.56
C GLU A 524 -2.74 -17.32 16.52
N TYR A 525 -1.76 -16.43 16.32
CA TYR A 525 -0.58 -16.33 17.17
C TYR A 525 -0.96 -16.09 18.65
N ILE A 526 -1.90 -15.17 18.92
CA ILE A 526 -2.36 -14.89 20.28
C ILE A 526 -3.13 -16.09 20.86
N ARG A 527 -4.03 -16.71 20.09
CA ARG A 527 -4.77 -17.91 20.53
C ARG A 527 -3.86 -19.07 20.88
N LEU A 528 -2.90 -19.38 20.00
CA LEU A 528 -1.88 -20.41 20.23
C LEU A 528 -1.02 -20.08 21.44
N SER A 529 -0.59 -18.82 21.60
CA SER A 529 0.20 -18.42 22.77
C SER A 529 -0.58 -18.60 24.07
N SER A 530 -1.86 -18.25 24.12
CA SER A 530 -2.70 -18.41 25.31
C SER A 530 -2.95 -19.88 25.62
N PHE A 531 -3.20 -20.71 24.60
CA PHE A 531 -3.36 -22.15 24.76
C PHE A 531 -2.08 -22.81 25.30
N LEU A 532 -0.92 -22.54 24.69
CA LEU A 532 0.35 -23.11 25.14
C LEU A 532 0.70 -22.73 26.59
N LYS A 533 0.33 -21.51 27.02
CA LYS A 533 0.44 -21.12 28.45
C LYS A 533 -0.49 -21.93 29.35
N SER A 534 -1.74 -22.13 28.92
CA SER A 534 -2.71 -22.90 29.71
C SER A 534 -2.31 -24.37 29.91
N GLN A 535 -1.54 -24.92 28.98
CA GLN A 535 -1.02 -26.29 29.03
C GLN A 535 0.37 -26.39 29.71
N ASP A 536 0.88 -25.30 30.29
CA ASP A 536 2.24 -25.18 30.85
C ASP A 536 3.33 -25.71 29.89
N ALA A 537 3.18 -25.42 28.59
CA ALA A 537 4.06 -25.93 27.56
C ALA A 537 5.47 -25.33 27.68
N SER A 538 6.51 -26.11 27.37
CA SER A 538 7.87 -25.57 27.23
C SER A 538 8.04 -24.83 25.91
N PHE A 539 7.58 -23.57 25.86
CA PHE A 539 7.64 -22.74 24.65
C PHE A 539 8.27 -21.36 24.85
N CYS A 540 8.73 -20.78 23.74
CA CYS A 540 9.11 -19.39 23.60
C CYS A 540 8.36 -18.76 22.41
N ARG A 541 8.32 -17.43 22.34
CA ARG A 541 7.48 -16.71 21.38
C ARG A 541 8.25 -15.60 20.69
N ILE A 542 8.09 -15.49 19.38
CA ILE A 542 8.61 -14.41 18.55
C ILE A 542 7.44 -13.88 17.72
N GLY A 543 6.93 -12.73 18.14
CA GLY A 543 5.86 -11.98 17.50
C GLY A 543 6.29 -10.56 17.19
N GLU A 544 5.39 -9.79 16.57
CA GLU A 544 5.65 -8.43 16.09
C GLU A 544 6.13 -7.48 17.19
N ALA A 545 5.53 -7.57 18.38
CA ALA A 545 5.86 -6.73 19.53
C ALA A 545 7.04 -7.27 20.37
N THR A 546 7.75 -8.29 19.91
CA THR A 546 8.84 -8.91 20.70
C THR A 546 10.12 -8.08 20.55
N SER A 547 10.73 -7.69 21.67
CA SER A 547 11.97 -6.88 21.65
C SER A 547 13.14 -7.68 21.07
N GLN A 548 14.14 -7.02 20.48
CA GLN A 548 15.32 -7.71 19.94
C GLN A 548 16.10 -8.52 21.00
N GLN A 549 16.07 -8.06 22.25
CA GLN A 549 16.68 -8.79 23.38
C GLN A 549 15.91 -10.09 23.65
N ASP A 550 14.59 -10.03 23.66
CA ASP A 550 13.72 -11.19 23.84
C ASP A 550 13.79 -12.16 22.66
N ILE A 551 13.89 -11.65 21.43
CA ILE A 551 14.09 -12.45 20.23
C ILE A 551 15.41 -13.23 20.34
N SER A 552 16.51 -12.54 20.68
CA SER A 552 17.82 -13.16 20.80
C SER A 552 17.82 -14.25 21.87
N ARG A 553 17.17 -13.98 23.00
CA ARG A 553 17.00 -14.93 24.11
C ARG A 553 16.13 -16.13 23.74
N ALA A 554 14.98 -15.90 23.10
CA ALA A 554 14.08 -16.97 22.66
C ALA A 554 14.76 -17.90 21.65
N ARG A 555 15.53 -17.33 20.70
CA ARG A 555 16.32 -18.10 19.74
C ARG A 555 17.39 -18.95 20.42
N LEU A 556 18.09 -18.39 21.41
CA LEU A 556 19.09 -19.13 22.17
C LEU A 556 18.46 -20.29 22.94
N TRP A 557 17.35 -20.03 23.65
CA TRP A 557 16.62 -21.06 24.40
C TRP A 557 16.10 -22.19 23.52
N PHE A 558 15.62 -21.87 22.33
CA PHE A 558 15.18 -22.87 21.37
C PHE A 558 16.36 -23.69 20.82
N PHE A 559 17.45 -23.01 20.41
CA PHE A 559 18.63 -23.67 19.86
C PHE A 559 19.37 -24.56 20.87
N GLU A 560 19.39 -24.17 22.15
CA GLU A 560 19.97 -24.98 23.23
C GLU A 560 19.01 -26.09 23.71
N GLY A 561 17.81 -26.21 23.14
CA GLY A 561 16.79 -27.17 23.57
C GLY A 561 16.16 -26.87 24.94
N GLN A 562 16.41 -25.71 25.53
CA GLN A 562 15.78 -25.29 26.79
C GLN A 562 14.26 -25.12 26.65
N LYS A 563 13.82 -24.70 25.45
CA LYS A 563 12.41 -24.59 25.09
C LYS A 563 12.15 -25.48 23.88
N LYS A 564 11.23 -26.43 24.05
CA LYS A 564 10.85 -27.40 23.01
C LYS A 564 10.10 -26.75 21.85
N ILE A 565 9.34 -25.69 22.11
CA ILE A 565 8.46 -25.06 21.10
C ILE A 565 8.88 -23.60 20.88
N LEU A 566 8.96 -23.18 19.62
CA LEU A 566 9.08 -21.78 19.22
C LEU A 566 7.83 -21.36 18.46
N LEU A 567 7.00 -20.50 19.06
CA LEU A 567 5.86 -19.90 18.37
C LEU A 567 6.33 -18.66 17.60
N TYR A 568 6.13 -18.66 16.28
CA TYR A 568 6.64 -17.63 15.37
C TYR A 568 5.54 -17.11 14.45
N SER A 569 5.40 -15.79 14.36
CA SER A 569 4.42 -15.16 13.47
C SER A 569 4.96 -14.93 12.06
N GLU A 570 4.10 -15.02 11.05
CA GLU A 570 4.43 -14.73 9.66
C GLU A 570 4.93 -13.31 9.46
N ARG A 571 4.31 -12.33 10.13
CA ARG A 571 4.72 -10.93 10.06
C ARG A 571 6.10 -10.71 10.65
N SER A 572 6.42 -11.35 11.78
CA SER A 572 7.80 -11.35 12.29
C SER A 572 8.77 -12.00 11.31
N HIS A 573 8.36 -13.05 10.60
CA HIS A 573 9.17 -13.67 9.55
C HIS A 573 9.39 -12.73 8.36
N PHE A 574 8.36 -12.04 7.91
CA PHE A 574 8.44 -11.09 6.80
C PHE A 574 9.47 -9.98 7.06
N PHE A 575 9.41 -9.32 8.23
CA PHE A 575 10.30 -8.21 8.56
C PHE A 575 11.71 -8.61 9.00
N HIS A 576 11.90 -9.84 9.49
CA HIS A 576 13.18 -10.21 10.08
C HIS A 576 13.87 -11.39 9.42
N ARG A 577 13.15 -12.34 8.80
CA ARG A 577 13.66 -13.59 8.20
C ARG A 577 14.83 -14.21 8.99
N TYR A 578 14.62 -14.51 10.27
CA TYR A 578 15.68 -15.14 11.08
C TYR A 578 15.98 -16.55 10.55
N ARG A 579 17.26 -16.94 10.55
CA ARG A 579 17.63 -18.33 10.27
C ARG A 579 17.33 -19.17 11.51
N SER A 580 16.52 -20.20 11.33
CA SER A 580 16.25 -21.25 12.31
C SER A 580 16.95 -22.51 11.83
N GLY A 581 17.82 -23.09 12.66
CA GLY A 581 18.32 -24.45 12.45
C GLY A 581 17.35 -25.40 13.12
N GLU A 582 16.90 -26.41 12.39
CA GLU A 582 16.17 -27.61 12.83
C GLU A 582 14.64 -27.44 13.06
N ASP A 583 13.91 -28.43 12.51
CA ASP A 583 12.47 -28.75 12.48
C ASP A 583 11.42 -27.61 12.41
N ILE A 584 10.73 -27.51 11.25
CA ILE A 584 9.77 -26.44 10.93
C ILE A 584 8.35 -26.99 10.80
N ILE A 585 7.49 -26.87 11.81
CA ILE A 585 6.07 -27.22 11.68
C ILE A 585 5.25 -26.00 11.21
N TRP A 586 4.70 -26.05 9.99
CA TRP A 586 3.79 -25.02 9.50
C TRP A 586 2.37 -25.28 9.96
N SER A 587 1.80 -24.43 10.81
CA SER A 587 0.39 -24.60 11.20
C SER A 587 -0.58 -23.99 10.19
N SER A 588 -0.12 -23.18 9.21
CA SER A 588 -0.97 -22.58 8.18
C SER A 588 -0.20 -22.21 6.91
N THR A 589 -0.83 -22.35 5.74
CA THR A 589 -0.40 -21.76 4.48
C THR A 589 -1.46 -20.77 4.00
N HIS A 590 -1.04 -19.61 3.48
CA HIS A 590 -1.92 -18.55 2.95
C HIS A 590 -2.72 -18.97 1.69
N CYS A 591 -2.54 -20.20 1.21
CA CYS A 591 -3.22 -20.73 0.03
C CYS A 591 -4.48 -21.50 0.45
N GLN A 592 -5.63 -21.01 0.00
CA GLN A 592 -6.98 -21.58 0.16
C GLN A 592 -7.04 -23.09 0.51
N GLY A 593 -7.64 -23.39 1.67
CA GLY A 593 -8.33 -24.65 1.96
C GLY A 593 -7.68 -25.56 3.00
N GLU A 594 -8.48 -25.98 3.99
CA GLU A 594 -8.49 -27.24 4.79
C GLU A 594 -7.19 -28.06 4.91
N ARG A 595 -6.01 -27.44 5.04
CA ARG A 595 -4.74 -28.17 5.12
C ARG A 595 -3.81 -27.52 6.13
N ILE A 596 -3.37 -28.33 7.08
CA ILE A 596 -2.24 -28.02 7.97
C ILE A 596 -1.01 -28.70 7.36
N SER A 597 0.09 -27.96 7.19
CA SER A 597 1.33 -28.48 6.58
C SER A 597 2.37 -28.79 7.66
N ILE A 598 2.37 -30.00 8.18
CA ILE A 598 3.43 -30.41 9.11
C ILE A 598 4.67 -30.75 8.28
N GLN A 599 5.77 -30.01 8.46
CA GLN A 599 7.05 -30.37 7.87
C GLN A 599 7.97 -30.87 9.01
N SER A 600 8.49 -32.09 8.85
CA SER A 600 9.54 -32.66 9.71
C SER A 600 10.78 -32.77 8.83
N LEU A 601 11.89 -32.20 9.28
CA LEU A 601 13.20 -32.54 8.71
C LEU A 601 13.61 -33.95 9.14
#